data_AF-R9INC1-F1
#
_entry.id   AF-R9INC1-F1
#
_cell.length_a   1.000
_cell.length_b   1.000
_cell.length_c   1.000
_cell.angle_alpha   90.00
_cell.angle_beta   90.00
_cell.angle_gamma   90.00
#
_symmetry.space_group_name_H-M   'P 1'
#
loop_
_entity.id
_entity.type
_entity.pdbx_description
1 polymer ?
#
loop_
_entity_poly.entity_id
_entity_poly.type
_entity_poly.pdbx_seq_one_letter_code
_entity_poly.pdbx_strand_id
1 'polypeptide(L)'
;MRNRSHRQEVKTITEYITANTTMPPFFPYPRFLLKMDLSQTAKLLYALLLDRSTLSQKNGWQDNEGRTYIVYPIAEIAEILDKSTMTIQNSLKELDIAGLLERERRGFSAPNRLYVKVPEVVKVSLDMTQRNLDVSPKENCTSDTKKTLPMIQRKLYPNQLNINKLKESQRMGASGEPPAPYGKYQNVFLTESEYAELKQEYPDCLERLIEEMSRYIASSGNDYVSHAATLYRWADREKKENLKKGIPDYSYKEGESL
;
A
#
# COMPACT_ATOMS: atom_id res chain seq x y z
N MET A 1 16.43 11.82 65.10
CA MET A 1 15.09 11.88 64.47
C MET A 1 15.29 11.84 62.96
N ARG A 2 14.98 10.73 62.27
CA ARG A 2 15.18 10.57 60.82
C ARG A 2 13.89 10.97 60.09
N ASN A 3 13.95 12.07 59.34
CA ASN A 3 12.88 12.55 58.47
C ASN A 3 12.57 11.50 57.38
N ARG A 4 11.32 11.04 57.33
CA ARG A 4 10.80 10.20 56.25
C ARG A 4 10.51 11.06 55.03
N SER A 5 11.26 10.77 53.97
CA SER A 5 11.10 11.32 52.63
C SER A 5 9.65 11.18 52.14
N HIS A 6 9.06 12.29 51.70
CA HIS A 6 7.74 12.32 51.09
C HIS A 6 7.79 11.57 49.75
N ARG A 7 7.14 10.41 49.71
CA ARG A 7 6.94 9.63 48.48
C ARG A 7 5.90 10.39 47.64
N GLN A 8 6.35 11.07 46.59
CA GLN A 8 5.45 11.64 45.58
C GLN A 8 4.69 10.50 44.89
N GLU A 9 3.37 10.49 45.06
CA GLU A 9 2.47 9.59 44.36
C GLU A 9 2.46 9.95 42.86
N VAL A 10 2.77 8.98 42.02
CA VAL A 10 2.69 9.10 40.56
C VAL A 10 1.20 9.14 40.20
N LYS A 11 0.69 10.32 39.84
CA LYS A 11 -0.67 10.44 39.31
C LYS A 11 -0.74 9.69 37.97
N THR A 12 -1.57 8.67 37.90
CA THR A 12 -1.86 7.95 36.66
C THR A 12 -2.63 8.86 35.69
N ILE A 13 -2.25 8.87 34.41
CA ILE A 13 -2.81 9.77 33.38
C ILE A 13 -4.27 9.41 33.02
N THR A 14 -4.74 8.22 33.36
CA THR A 14 -6.02 7.67 32.92
C THR A 14 -6.83 7.09 34.07
N GLU A 15 -8.13 7.39 34.11
CA GLU A 15 -9.11 6.84 35.03
C GLU A 15 -10.13 5.95 34.29
N TYR A 16 -10.70 4.96 34.98
CA TYR A 16 -11.76 4.12 34.41
C TYR A 16 -13.06 4.92 34.25
N ILE A 17 -13.79 4.66 33.16
CA ILE A 17 -15.12 5.25 32.97
C ILE A 17 -16.06 4.68 34.03
N THR A 18 -16.64 5.55 34.84
CA THR A 18 -17.65 5.21 35.85
C THR A 18 -19.02 5.77 35.43
N ALA A 19 -20.08 5.36 36.13
CA ALA A 19 -21.44 5.84 35.84
C ALA A 19 -21.61 7.37 35.92
N ASN A 20 -20.72 8.05 36.65
CA ASN A 20 -20.75 9.50 36.86
C ASN A 20 -19.75 10.26 35.96
N THR A 21 -18.96 9.55 35.14
CA THR A 21 -17.95 10.17 34.28
C THR A 21 -18.66 10.86 33.11
N THR A 22 -18.39 12.15 32.91
CA THR A 22 -18.85 12.88 31.72
C THR A 22 -18.09 12.38 30.51
N MET A 23 -18.81 11.83 29.53
CA MET A 23 -18.19 11.34 28.31
C MET A 23 -17.62 12.52 27.52
N PRO A 24 -16.38 12.40 27.00
CA PRO A 24 -15.83 13.41 26.12
C PRO A 24 -16.66 13.49 24.83
N PRO A 25 -16.58 14.61 24.08
CA PRO A 25 -17.21 14.71 22.78
C PRO A 25 -16.71 13.58 21.87
N PHE A 26 -17.65 12.82 21.31
CA PHE A 26 -17.38 11.79 20.32
C PHE A 26 -18.29 12.02 19.12
N PHE A 27 -17.81 11.67 17.93
CA PHE A 27 -18.64 11.70 16.73
C PHE A 27 -19.26 10.32 16.46
N PRO A 28 -20.48 10.27 15.90
CA PRO A 28 -21.13 9.01 15.55
C PRO A 28 -20.41 8.34 14.38
N TYR A 29 -20.05 7.06 14.53
CA TYR A 29 -19.49 6.26 13.45
C TYR A 29 -20.56 5.36 12.82
N PRO A 30 -20.92 5.55 11.54
CA PRO A 30 -21.97 4.76 10.90
C PRO A 30 -21.60 3.29 10.72
N ARG A 31 -22.46 2.40 11.23
CA ARG A 31 -22.23 0.94 11.22
C ARG A 31 -22.11 0.35 9.81
N PHE A 32 -22.78 0.95 8.82
CA PHE A 32 -22.73 0.46 7.44
C PHE A 32 -21.35 0.60 6.80
N LEU A 33 -20.56 1.60 7.21
CA LEU A 33 -19.18 1.79 6.72
C LEU A 33 -18.26 0.64 7.11
N LEU A 34 -18.59 -0.11 8.17
CA LEU A 34 -17.80 -1.27 8.58
C LEU A 34 -17.81 -2.38 7.53
N LYS A 35 -18.93 -2.53 6.80
CA LYS A 35 -19.10 -3.55 5.77
C LYS A 35 -18.66 -3.10 4.37
N MET A 36 -18.34 -1.81 4.18
CA MET A 36 -17.92 -1.29 2.88
C MET A 36 -16.41 -1.44 2.68
N ASP A 37 -16.01 -1.72 1.44
CA ASP A 37 -14.63 -1.79 1.00
C ASP A 37 -14.09 -0.39 0.69
N LEU A 38 -13.87 0.38 1.76
CA LEU A 38 -13.26 1.72 1.70
C LEU A 38 -12.00 1.79 2.55
N SER A 39 -11.09 2.69 2.19
CA SER A 39 -9.95 3.07 3.02
C SER A 39 -10.41 3.51 4.40
N GLN A 40 -9.64 3.15 5.42
CA GLN A 40 -9.92 3.57 6.80
C GLN A 40 -9.94 5.10 6.92
N THR A 41 -9.10 5.80 6.14
CA THR A 41 -9.13 7.27 6.10
C THR A 41 -10.41 7.80 5.47
N ALA A 42 -10.93 7.16 4.42
CA ALA A 42 -12.20 7.54 3.81
C ALA A 42 -13.38 7.29 4.76
N LYS A 43 -13.39 6.17 5.49
CA LYS A 43 -14.41 5.88 6.51
C LYS A 43 -14.40 6.91 7.64
N LEU A 44 -13.22 7.25 8.15
CA LEU A 44 -13.05 8.25 9.20
C LEU A 44 -13.46 9.66 8.71
N LEU A 45 -13.08 10.01 7.48
CA LEU A 45 -13.46 11.25 6.83
C LEU A 45 -14.97 11.38 6.66
N TYR A 46 -15.65 10.31 6.25
CA TYR A 46 -17.12 10.32 6.17
C TYR A 46 -17.75 10.56 7.54
N ALA A 47 -17.27 9.90 8.60
CA ALA A 47 -17.78 10.10 9.95
C ALA A 47 -17.58 11.55 10.44
N LEU A 48 -16.42 12.16 10.14
CA LEU A 48 -16.16 13.57 10.41
C LEU A 48 -17.12 14.49 9.65
N LEU A 49 -17.33 14.24 8.35
CA LEU A 49 -18.27 15.02 7.53
C LEU A 49 -19.71 14.86 8.02
N LEU A 50 -20.09 13.69 8.53
CA LEU A 50 -21.42 13.47 9.10
C LEU A 50 -21.63 14.30 10.36
N ASP A 51 -20.67 14.31 11.28
CA ASP A 51 -20.72 15.17 12.47
C ASP A 51 -20.87 16.65 12.08
N ARG A 52 -20.06 17.11 11.12
CA ARG A 52 -20.15 18.48 10.58
C ARG A 52 -21.47 18.77 9.87
N SER A 53 -22.09 17.78 9.23
CA SER A 53 -23.42 17.93 8.63
C SER A 53 -24.47 18.26 9.69
N THR A 54 -24.37 17.71 10.91
CA THR A 54 -25.30 18.02 12.00
C THR A 54 -25.16 19.47 12.49
N LEU A 55 -23.94 20.00 12.50
CA LEU A 55 -23.69 21.42 12.79
C LEU A 55 -24.22 22.31 11.66
N SER A 56 -23.99 21.90 10.42
CA SER A 56 -24.48 22.61 9.22
C SER A 56 -26.02 22.69 9.20
N GLN A 57 -26.71 21.59 9.57
CA GLN A 57 -28.16 21.56 9.75
C GLN A 57 -28.64 22.57 10.80
N LYS A 58 -28.00 22.60 11.98
CA LYS A 58 -28.34 23.53 13.06
C LYS A 58 -28.11 24.99 12.66
N ASN A 59 -27.11 25.24 11.83
CA ASN A 59 -26.77 26.57 11.35
C ASN A 59 -27.63 27.03 10.15
N GLY A 60 -28.50 26.17 9.60
CA GLY A 60 -29.34 26.49 8.45
C GLY A 60 -28.59 26.57 7.11
N TRP A 61 -27.44 25.89 6.99
CA TRP A 61 -26.64 25.86 5.75
C TRP A 61 -27.27 24.87 4.76
N GLN A 62 -28.36 25.32 4.16
CA GLN A 62 -29.17 24.56 3.20
C GLN A 62 -29.18 25.27 1.84
N ASP A 63 -29.21 24.47 0.79
CA ASP A 63 -29.39 24.97 -0.56
C ASP A 63 -30.86 25.24 -0.87
N ASN A 64 -31.17 25.80 -2.04
CA ASN A 64 -32.55 26.11 -2.46
C ASN A 64 -33.48 24.87 -2.48
N GLU A 65 -32.90 23.67 -2.60
CA GLU A 65 -33.61 22.39 -2.57
C GLU A 65 -33.73 21.79 -1.15
N GLY A 66 -33.33 22.51 -0.10
CA GLY A 66 -33.33 22.04 1.29
C GLY A 66 -32.20 21.04 1.61
N ARG A 67 -31.28 20.79 0.68
CA ARG A 67 -30.10 19.93 0.89
C ARG A 67 -29.08 20.64 1.75
N THR A 68 -28.70 20.02 2.87
CA THR A 68 -27.61 20.53 3.71
C THR A 68 -26.27 20.38 2.98
N TYR A 69 -25.51 21.47 2.91
CA TYR A 69 -24.14 21.45 2.36
C TYR A 69 -23.13 21.77 3.45
N ILE A 70 -21.90 21.28 3.28
CA ILE A 70 -20.79 21.58 4.17
C ILE A 70 -19.77 22.36 3.37
N VAL A 71 -19.35 23.51 3.90
CA VAL A 71 -18.15 24.20 3.43
C VAL A 71 -17.01 23.78 4.34
N TYR A 72 -16.08 23.01 3.80
CA TYR A 72 -14.94 22.53 4.57
C TYR A 72 -13.67 22.53 3.74
N PRO A 73 -12.72 23.44 4.01
CA PRO A 73 -11.45 23.46 3.32
C PRO A 73 -10.68 22.16 3.51
N ILE A 74 -10.02 21.70 2.45
CA ILE A 74 -9.21 20.47 2.47
C ILE A 74 -8.08 20.58 3.51
N ALA A 75 -7.56 21.78 3.73
CA ALA A 75 -6.53 22.05 4.74
C ALA A 75 -7.03 21.77 6.17
N GLU A 76 -8.22 22.25 6.54
CA GLU A 76 -8.79 22.01 7.87
C GLU A 76 -9.06 20.52 8.11
N ILE A 77 -9.54 19.81 7.08
CA ILE A 77 -9.75 18.35 7.16
C ILE A 77 -8.42 17.63 7.38
N ALA A 78 -7.37 18.04 6.65
CA ALA A 78 -6.04 17.47 6.73
C ALA A 78 -5.43 17.65 8.13
N GLU A 79 -5.61 18.83 8.73
CA GLU A 79 -5.17 19.13 10.10
C GLU A 79 -5.90 18.27 11.14
N ILE A 80 -7.22 18.12 11.03
CA ILE A 80 -8.01 17.37 12.02
C ILE A 80 -7.76 15.87 11.95
N LEU A 81 -7.55 15.33 10.74
CA LEU A 81 -7.28 13.91 10.55
C LEU A 81 -5.78 13.56 10.65
N ASP A 82 -4.91 14.57 10.77
CA ASP A 82 -3.46 14.45 10.72
C ASP A 82 -3.01 13.61 9.50
N LYS A 83 -3.40 14.08 8.32
CA LYS A 83 -3.09 13.47 7.01
C LYS A 83 -2.63 14.52 6.02
N SER A 84 -1.88 14.07 5.01
CA SER A 84 -1.55 14.95 3.87
C SER A 84 -2.80 15.33 3.09
N THR A 85 -2.79 16.53 2.52
CA THR A 85 -3.85 17.05 1.66
C THR A 85 -4.14 16.12 0.48
N MET A 86 -3.11 15.46 -0.06
CA MET A 86 -3.24 14.47 -1.13
C MET A 86 -4.03 13.23 -0.68
N THR A 87 -3.77 12.71 0.52
CA THR A 87 -4.51 11.58 1.08
C THR A 87 -5.98 11.94 1.32
N ILE A 88 -6.26 13.15 1.79
CA ILE A 88 -7.63 13.64 1.94
C ILE A 88 -8.33 13.76 0.58
N GLN A 89 -7.65 14.31 -0.43
CA GLN A 89 -8.22 14.40 -1.78
C GLN A 89 -8.53 13.03 -2.38
N ASN A 90 -7.65 12.05 -2.18
CA ASN A 90 -7.87 10.67 -2.61
C ASN A 90 -9.04 10.02 -1.86
N SER A 91 -9.12 10.22 -0.54
CA SER A 91 -10.23 9.73 0.28
C SER A 91 -11.57 10.37 -0.13
N LEU A 92 -11.58 11.66 -0.46
CA LEU A 92 -12.76 12.34 -0.99
C LEU A 92 -13.16 11.78 -2.37
N LYS A 93 -12.21 11.46 -3.24
CA LYS A 93 -12.49 10.79 -4.53
C LYS A 93 -13.06 9.39 -4.33
N GLU A 94 -12.55 8.65 -3.35
CA GLU A 94 -13.05 7.33 -3.03
C GLU A 94 -14.51 7.38 -2.55
N LEU A 95 -14.85 8.35 -1.70
CA LEU A 95 -16.23 8.58 -1.25
C LEU A 95 -17.16 9.02 -2.39
N ASP A 96 -16.63 9.77 -3.36
CA ASP A 96 -17.32 10.20 -4.58
C ASP A 96 -17.68 8.99 -5.45
N ILE A 97 -16.69 8.11 -5.69
CA ILE A 97 -16.85 6.85 -6.45
C ILE A 97 -17.86 5.93 -5.75
N ALA A 98 -17.83 5.88 -4.41
CA ALA A 98 -18.79 5.11 -3.62
C ALA A 98 -20.20 5.72 -3.59
N GLY A 99 -20.42 6.91 -4.17
CA GLY A 99 -21.70 7.61 -4.18
C GLY A 99 -22.12 8.16 -2.82
N LEU A 100 -21.20 8.22 -1.84
CA LEU A 100 -21.45 8.70 -0.48
C LEU A 100 -21.26 10.21 -0.34
N LEU A 101 -20.60 10.83 -1.31
CA LEU A 101 -20.29 12.24 -1.30
C LEU A 101 -20.46 12.83 -2.70
N GLU A 102 -21.01 14.04 -2.77
CA GLU A 102 -21.05 14.83 -4.00
C GLU A 102 -20.37 16.18 -3.77
N ARG A 103 -19.57 16.62 -4.74
CA ARG A 103 -18.75 17.83 -4.64
C ARG A 103 -19.16 18.82 -5.72
N GLU A 104 -19.67 19.97 -5.29
CA GLU A 104 -20.06 21.04 -6.20
C GLU A 104 -19.01 22.16 -6.15
N ARG A 105 -18.48 22.51 -7.33
CA ARG A 105 -17.55 23.64 -7.51
C ARG A 105 -18.34 24.87 -7.94
N ARG A 106 -18.37 25.92 -7.12
CA ARG A 106 -19.11 27.17 -7.38
C ARG A 106 -18.30 28.29 -8.06
N GLY A 107 -17.05 28.01 -8.48
CA GLY A 107 -16.22 28.95 -9.25
C GLY A 107 -14.91 29.35 -8.55
N PHE A 108 -14.24 30.37 -9.09
CA PHE A 108 -12.85 30.75 -8.75
C PHE A 108 -12.68 31.41 -7.36
N SER A 109 -13.75 31.87 -6.69
CA SER A 109 -13.66 32.45 -5.34
C SER A 109 -14.66 31.89 -4.32
N ALA A 110 -15.53 30.97 -4.75
CA ALA A 110 -16.51 30.36 -3.86
C ALA A 110 -15.94 29.06 -3.29
N PRO A 111 -16.03 28.85 -1.96
CA PRO A 111 -15.59 27.59 -1.38
C PRO A 111 -16.44 26.43 -1.90
N ASN A 112 -15.80 25.27 -2.06
CA ASN A 112 -16.47 24.07 -2.53
C ASN A 112 -17.55 23.64 -1.54
N ARG A 113 -18.70 23.21 -2.07
CA ARG A 113 -19.79 22.64 -1.29
C ARG A 113 -19.69 21.12 -1.33
N LEU A 114 -19.75 20.51 -0.16
CA LEU A 114 -19.77 19.07 0.02
C LEU A 114 -21.17 18.64 0.44
N TYR A 115 -21.77 17.72 -0.31
CA TYR A 115 -23.05 17.12 0.01
C TYR A 115 -22.84 15.68 0.43
N VAL A 116 -23.14 15.37 1.70
CA VAL A 116 -23.00 14.02 2.26
C VAL A 116 -24.28 13.23 1.98
N LYS A 117 -24.14 12.06 1.36
CA LYS A 117 -25.26 11.17 1.01
C LYS A 117 -25.27 9.97 1.93
N VAL A 118 -26.46 9.62 2.41
CA VAL A 118 -26.67 8.38 3.19
C VAL A 118 -27.30 7.34 2.27
N PRO A 119 -26.67 6.18 2.04
CA PRO A 119 -27.20 5.15 1.16
C PRO A 119 -28.47 4.53 1.72
N GLU A 120 -29.41 4.22 0.82
CA GLU A 120 -30.74 3.74 1.18
C GLU A 120 -30.75 2.33 1.82
N VAL A 121 -29.68 1.56 1.58
CA VAL A 121 -29.41 0.23 2.19
C VAL A 121 -29.45 0.31 3.74
N VAL A 122 -29.23 1.50 4.31
CA VAL A 122 -29.24 1.74 5.75
C VAL A 122 -30.66 1.94 6.30
N LYS A 123 -31.62 2.44 5.51
CA LYS A 123 -33.01 2.61 5.96
C LYS A 123 -33.68 1.27 6.27
N VAL A 124 -33.27 0.20 5.58
CA VAL A 124 -33.85 -1.15 5.71
C VAL A 124 -33.17 -1.98 6.81
N SER A 125 -31.92 -1.65 7.21
CA SER A 125 -31.16 -2.44 8.19
C SER A 125 -31.49 -2.15 9.67
N LEU A 126 -32.57 -1.40 9.94
CA LEU A 126 -33.13 -1.26 11.29
C LEU A 126 -34.06 -2.43 11.68
N ASP A 127 -34.30 -3.39 10.79
CA ASP A 127 -34.96 -4.65 11.15
C ASP A 127 -33.95 -5.63 11.76
N MET A 128 -33.68 -5.41 13.05
CA MET A 128 -32.75 -6.17 13.91
C MET A 128 -33.19 -7.63 14.21
N THR A 129 -34.00 -8.28 13.38
CA THR A 129 -34.43 -9.68 13.62
C THR A 129 -34.71 -10.40 12.32
N GLN A 130 -33.66 -10.88 11.64
CA GLN A 130 -33.68 -12.14 10.89
C GLN A 130 -32.27 -12.57 10.50
N ARG A 131 -31.63 -13.27 11.45
CA ARG A 131 -30.92 -14.53 11.28
C ARG A 131 -30.53 -14.86 9.81
N ASN A 132 -29.31 -14.50 9.42
CA ASN A 132 -28.38 -15.37 8.69
C ASN A 132 -26.96 -14.78 8.84
N LEU A 133 -26.20 -15.44 9.70
CA LEU A 133 -24.77 -15.27 9.87
C LEU A 133 -24.09 -15.90 8.65
N ASP A 134 -23.82 -15.12 7.61
CA ASP A 134 -22.69 -15.46 6.74
C ASP A 134 -21.42 -15.12 7.50
N VAL A 135 -20.88 -16.18 8.10
CA VAL A 135 -19.61 -16.20 8.81
C VAL A 135 -18.52 -15.90 7.79
N SER A 136 -18.07 -14.65 7.73
CA SER A 136 -16.73 -14.38 7.19
C SER A 136 -15.69 -15.01 8.13
N PRO A 137 -14.57 -15.54 7.61
CA PRO A 137 -13.60 -16.24 8.44
C PRO A 137 -13.06 -15.29 9.51
N LYS A 138 -13.39 -15.58 10.77
CA LYS A 138 -12.75 -14.92 11.90
C LYS A 138 -11.28 -15.31 11.89
N GLU A 139 -10.41 -14.32 12.03
CA GLU A 139 -9.02 -14.52 12.39
C GLU A 139 -8.96 -15.37 13.66
N ASN A 140 -8.44 -16.58 13.55
CA ASN A 140 -8.23 -17.47 14.68
C ASN A 140 -7.07 -16.93 15.53
N CYS A 141 -7.40 -16.09 16.52
CA CYS A 141 -6.50 -15.80 17.63
C CYS A 141 -6.49 -17.01 18.58
N THR A 142 -5.56 -17.94 18.39
CA THR A 142 -5.28 -18.97 19.40
C THR A 142 -4.49 -18.34 20.54
N SER A 143 -5.17 -18.12 21.67
CA SER A 143 -4.53 -17.83 22.95
C SER A 143 -3.84 -19.09 23.46
N ASP A 144 -2.52 -19.20 23.22
CA ASP A 144 -1.70 -20.19 23.89
C ASP A 144 -0.82 -19.48 24.93
N THR A 145 -1.14 -19.71 26.19
CA THR A 145 -0.38 -19.24 27.35
C THR A 145 0.93 -20.01 27.42
N LYS A 146 2.08 -19.31 27.32
CA LYS A 146 3.32 -19.69 28.01
C LYS A 146 4.39 -18.58 27.99
N LYS A 147 4.67 -18.10 29.21
CA LYS A 147 5.95 -17.68 29.80
C LYS A 147 6.83 -16.62 29.08
N THR A 148 7.00 -15.52 29.81
CA THR A 148 7.99 -14.44 29.70
C THR A 148 9.43 -14.91 29.49
N LEU A 149 10.10 -14.42 28.44
CA LEU A 149 11.57 -14.21 28.32
C LEU A 149 11.85 -13.08 27.29
N PRO A 150 13.02 -12.41 27.33
CA PRO A 150 13.13 -10.95 27.27
C PRO A 150 13.29 -10.32 25.88
N MET A 151 12.99 -9.03 25.89
CA MET A 151 12.97 -8.02 24.84
C MET A 151 14.32 -7.81 24.12
N ILE A 152 14.51 -8.41 22.92
CA ILE A 152 15.50 -7.93 21.92
C ILE A 152 14.93 -8.10 20.50
N GLN A 153 14.91 -6.98 19.76
CA GLN A 153 14.69 -6.81 18.32
C GLN A 153 13.35 -7.29 17.72
N ARG A 154 12.39 -6.35 17.66
CA ARG A 154 11.27 -6.38 16.71
C ARG A 154 11.81 -6.31 15.27
N LYS A 155 11.98 -7.46 14.63
CA LYS A 155 11.82 -7.58 13.17
C LYS A 155 10.38 -8.03 12.93
N LEU A 156 9.57 -7.13 12.38
CA LEU A 156 8.23 -7.45 11.90
C LEU A 156 8.35 -8.51 10.79
N TYR A 157 7.58 -9.59 10.89
CA TYR A 157 7.45 -10.57 9.83
C TYR A 157 6.74 -9.92 8.62
N PRO A 158 7.23 -10.08 7.38
CA PRO A 158 6.50 -9.64 6.22
C PRO A 158 5.25 -10.50 6.05
N ASN A 159 4.11 -9.82 6.03
CA ASN A 159 2.81 -10.29 5.62
C ASN A 159 2.90 -11.03 4.27
N GLN A 160 2.59 -12.33 4.29
CA GLN A 160 2.48 -13.20 3.12
C GLN A 160 1.22 -12.82 2.30
N LEU A 161 1.28 -11.71 1.57
CA LEU A 161 0.47 -11.56 0.37
C LEU A 161 1.21 -12.26 -0.77
N ASN A 162 0.53 -13.18 -1.43
CA ASN A 162 1.04 -14.01 -2.51
C ASN A 162 1.52 -13.12 -3.69
N ILE A 163 2.82 -12.79 -3.67
CA ILE A 163 3.52 -11.95 -4.66
C ILE A 163 3.36 -12.53 -6.08
N ASN A 164 3.05 -13.81 -6.20
CA ASN A 164 2.94 -14.49 -7.50
C ASN A 164 1.67 -14.07 -8.27
N LYS A 165 0.58 -13.67 -7.60
CA LYS A 165 -0.67 -13.30 -8.30
C LYS A 165 -0.68 -11.90 -8.92
N LEU A 166 0.12 -10.96 -8.42
CA LEU A 166 0.25 -9.61 -9.01
C LEU A 166 1.28 -9.56 -10.14
N LYS A 167 2.31 -10.42 -10.09
CA LYS A 167 3.35 -10.51 -11.13
C LYS A 167 2.85 -11.17 -12.41
N GLU A 168 1.94 -12.13 -12.32
CA GLU A 168 1.35 -12.79 -13.50
C GLU A 168 0.63 -11.78 -14.41
N SER A 169 -0.09 -10.80 -13.85
CA SER A 169 -0.74 -9.74 -14.63
C SER A 169 0.22 -8.71 -15.25
N GLN A 170 1.45 -8.57 -14.74
CA GLN A 170 2.46 -7.65 -15.27
C GLN A 170 3.35 -8.28 -16.35
N ARG A 171 3.22 -9.61 -16.57
CA ARG A 171 4.05 -10.39 -17.50
C ARG A 171 3.41 -10.56 -18.89
N MET A 172 2.24 -10.00 -19.12
CA MET A 172 1.62 -9.92 -20.45
C MET A 172 2.16 -8.68 -21.18
N GLY A 173 2.99 -8.89 -22.20
CA GLY A 173 3.45 -7.81 -23.08
C GLY A 173 2.30 -7.25 -23.93
N ALA A 174 2.50 -6.07 -24.52
CA ALA A 174 1.53 -5.40 -25.39
C ALA A 174 1.14 -6.20 -26.65
N SER A 175 1.82 -7.31 -26.94
CA SER A 175 1.56 -8.23 -28.06
C SER A 175 0.62 -9.40 -27.73
N GLY A 176 0.25 -9.61 -26.46
CA GLY A 176 -0.72 -10.66 -26.07
C GLY A 176 -0.20 -12.11 -26.11
N GLU A 177 1.07 -12.34 -26.49
CA GLU A 177 1.70 -13.66 -26.50
C GLU A 177 2.38 -13.97 -25.15
N PRO A 178 2.23 -15.20 -24.61
CA PRO A 178 2.89 -15.59 -23.37
C PRO A 178 4.41 -15.66 -23.59
N PRO A 179 5.23 -14.99 -22.76
CA PRO A 179 6.68 -15.04 -22.90
C PRO A 179 7.17 -16.47 -22.69
N ALA A 180 8.06 -16.93 -23.58
CA ALA A 180 8.61 -18.28 -23.51
C ALA A 180 9.47 -18.42 -22.22
N PRO A 181 9.26 -19.48 -21.41
CA PRO A 181 10.06 -19.71 -20.23
C PRO A 181 11.40 -20.37 -20.59
N TYR A 182 12.50 -19.77 -20.17
CA TYR A 182 13.86 -20.24 -20.38
C TYR A 182 14.54 -20.67 -19.07
N GLY A 183 15.60 -21.48 -19.20
CA GLY A 183 16.40 -22.00 -18.09
C GLY A 183 15.84 -23.28 -17.46
N LYS A 184 16.68 -23.99 -16.68
CA LYS A 184 16.33 -25.27 -16.05
C LYS A 184 15.11 -25.23 -15.14
N TYR A 185 14.84 -24.10 -14.49
CA TYR A 185 13.69 -23.92 -13.61
C TYR A 185 12.52 -23.18 -14.28
N GLN A 186 12.59 -22.90 -15.59
CA GLN A 186 11.52 -22.25 -16.37
C GLN A 186 11.00 -20.94 -15.75
N ASN A 187 11.88 -20.18 -15.13
CA ASN A 187 11.58 -18.98 -14.35
C ASN A 187 12.14 -17.69 -14.96
N VAL A 188 12.79 -17.79 -16.13
CA VAL A 188 13.29 -16.65 -16.91
C VAL A 188 12.35 -16.42 -18.09
N PHE A 189 11.66 -15.28 -18.10
CA PHE A 189 10.68 -14.95 -19.14
C PHE A 189 11.29 -13.96 -20.13
N LEU A 190 11.45 -14.38 -21.38
CA LEU A 190 11.94 -13.56 -22.49
C LEU A 190 10.95 -13.66 -23.66
N THR A 191 10.80 -12.59 -24.41
CA THR A 191 10.10 -12.64 -25.71
C THR A 191 11.00 -13.30 -26.76
N GLU A 192 10.40 -13.88 -27.80
CA GLU A 192 11.16 -14.51 -28.88
C GLU A 192 12.11 -13.52 -29.57
N SER A 193 11.70 -12.25 -29.71
CA SER A 193 12.54 -11.18 -30.24
C SER A 193 13.73 -10.87 -29.33
N GLU A 194 13.52 -10.70 -28.02
CA GLU A 194 14.62 -10.41 -27.07
C GLU A 194 15.62 -11.57 -27.01
N TYR A 195 15.13 -12.81 -27.03
CA TYR A 195 16.00 -13.99 -27.05
C TYR A 195 16.80 -14.08 -28.36
N ALA A 196 16.18 -13.79 -29.51
CA ALA A 196 16.86 -13.78 -30.80
C ALA A 196 17.95 -12.71 -30.88
N GLU A 197 17.67 -11.50 -30.40
CA GLU A 197 18.65 -10.40 -30.31
C GLU A 197 19.82 -10.76 -29.39
N LEU A 198 19.54 -11.27 -28.19
CA LEU A 198 20.56 -11.73 -27.25
C LEU A 198 21.40 -12.87 -27.83
N LYS A 199 20.80 -13.80 -28.57
CA LYS A 199 21.49 -14.94 -29.18
C LYS A 199 22.36 -14.50 -30.36
N GLN A 200 21.94 -13.48 -31.10
CA GLN A 200 22.72 -12.90 -32.18
C GLN A 200 23.96 -12.18 -31.66
N GLU A 201 23.83 -11.44 -30.55
CA GLU A 201 24.91 -10.63 -30.00
C GLU A 201 25.87 -11.42 -29.09
N TYR A 202 25.36 -12.43 -28.40
CA TYR A 202 26.10 -13.21 -27.38
C TYR A 202 25.83 -14.72 -27.46
N PRO A 203 26.10 -15.40 -28.60
CA PRO A 203 25.74 -16.81 -28.79
C PRO A 203 26.42 -17.75 -27.77
N ASP A 204 27.67 -17.48 -27.40
CA ASP A 204 28.49 -18.42 -26.61
C ASP A 204 28.25 -18.35 -25.09
N CYS A 205 27.74 -17.23 -24.56
CA CYS A 205 27.52 -17.04 -23.13
C CYS A 205 26.05 -16.94 -22.71
N LEU A 206 25.13 -16.73 -23.66
CA LEU A 206 23.70 -16.53 -23.37
C LEU A 206 23.09 -17.71 -22.59
N GLU A 207 23.30 -18.94 -23.04
CA GLU A 207 22.74 -20.13 -22.38
C GLU A 207 23.23 -20.28 -20.94
N ARG A 208 24.52 -19.99 -20.70
CA ARG A 208 25.11 -20.02 -19.35
C ARG A 208 24.50 -18.95 -18.44
N LEU A 209 24.34 -17.72 -18.96
CA LEU A 209 23.79 -16.60 -18.20
C LEU A 209 22.30 -16.82 -17.86
N ILE A 210 21.52 -17.38 -18.79
CA ILE A 210 20.14 -17.78 -18.55
C ILE A 210 20.07 -18.81 -17.41
N GLU A 211 20.95 -19.81 -17.43
CA GLU A 211 20.99 -20.87 -16.42
C GLU A 211 21.43 -20.35 -15.04
N GLU A 212 22.36 -19.40 -14.99
CA GLU A 212 22.79 -18.74 -13.76
C GLU A 212 21.69 -17.86 -13.17
N MET A 213 21.00 -17.09 -14.01
CA MET A 213 19.86 -16.28 -13.60
C MET A 213 18.71 -17.17 -13.12
N SER A 214 18.44 -18.28 -13.80
CA SER A 214 17.44 -19.27 -13.40
C SER A 214 17.73 -19.86 -12.00
N ARG A 215 19.00 -20.23 -11.73
CA ARG A 215 19.46 -20.68 -10.40
C ARG A 215 19.36 -19.59 -9.32
N TYR A 216 19.67 -18.35 -9.67
CA TYR A 216 19.60 -17.23 -8.73
C TYR A 216 18.16 -16.95 -8.30
N ILE A 217 17.22 -16.90 -9.24
CA ILE A 217 15.80 -16.64 -8.92
C ILE A 217 15.23 -17.78 -8.07
N ALA A 218 15.57 -19.04 -8.38
CA ALA A 218 15.13 -20.19 -7.62
C ALA A 218 15.69 -20.25 -6.18
N SER A 219 16.92 -19.76 -5.97
CA SER A 219 17.58 -19.80 -4.65
C SER A 219 17.30 -18.57 -3.78
N SER A 220 17.30 -17.38 -4.37
CA SER A 220 17.11 -16.11 -3.65
C SER A 220 15.64 -15.76 -3.41
N GLY A 221 14.72 -16.30 -4.21
CA GLY A 221 13.31 -15.91 -4.22
C GLY A 221 13.06 -14.50 -4.76
N ASN A 222 14.12 -13.80 -5.20
CA ASN A 222 14.05 -12.49 -5.81
C ASN A 222 14.03 -12.62 -7.33
N ASP A 223 13.21 -11.79 -7.95
CA ASP A 223 12.96 -11.79 -9.39
C ASP A 223 13.38 -10.43 -9.97
N TYR A 224 13.73 -10.42 -11.26
CA TYR A 224 14.16 -9.20 -11.93
C TYR A 224 12.99 -8.49 -12.62
N VAL A 225 13.03 -7.16 -12.66
CA VAL A 225 12.00 -6.34 -13.31
C VAL A 225 11.97 -6.59 -14.83
N SER A 226 13.13 -6.82 -15.44
CA SER A 226 13.27 -7.27 -16.82
C SER A 226 14.42 -8.28 -16.89
N HIS A 227 14.10 -9.49 -17.35
CA HIS A 227 15.09 -10.56 -17.56
C HIS A 227 16.06 -10.20 -18.68
N ALA A 228 15.56 -9.63 -19.79
CA ALA A 228 16.37 -9.24 -20.94
C ALA A 228 17.43 -8.20 -20.55
N ALA A 229 17.04 -7.11 -19.89
CA ALA A 229 17.97 -6.05 -19.47
C ALA A 229 19.05 -6.55 -18.50
N THR A 230 18.70 -7.52 -17.65
CA THR A 230 19.65 -8.12 -16.70
C THR A 230 20.69 -8.97 -17.43
N LEU A 231 20.25 -9.77 -18.42
CA LEU A 231 21.14 -10.57 -19.26
C LEU A 231 22.09 -9.70 -20.10
N TYR A 232 21.61 -8.60 -20.70
CA TYR A 232 22.47 -7.63 -21.40
C TYR A 232 23.57 -7.08 -20.49
N ARG A 233 23.21 -6.67 -19.26
CA ARG A 233 24.18 -6.14 -18.30
C ARG A 233 25.24 -7.17 -17.90
N TRP A 234 24.85 -8.44 -17.78
CA TRP A 234 25.79 -9.52 -17.43
C TRP A 234 26.71 -9.84 -18.61
N ALA A 235 26.17 -9.92 -19.83
CA ALA A 235 26.93 -10.15 -21.06
C ALA A 235 27.96 -9.03 -21.32
N ASP A 236 27.57 -7.76 -21.16
CA ASP A 236 28.47 -6.60 -21.26
C ASP A 236 29.63 -6.65 -20.26
N ARG A 237 29.36 -7.15 -19.05
CA ARG A 237 30.37 -7.30 -18.01
C ARG A 237 31.37 -8.39 -18.38
N GLU A 238 30.90 -9.54 -18.86
CA GLU A 238 31.79 -10.62 -19.32
C GLU A 238 32.64 -10.19 -20.52
N LYS A 239 32.06 -9.45 -21.48
CA LYS A 239 32.82 -8.88 -22.61
C LYS A 239 33.95 -7.96 -22.10
N LYS A 240 33.66 -7.08 -21.13
CA LYS A 240 34.67 -6.21 -20.51
C LYS A 240 35.72 -6.98 -19.72
N GLU A 241 35.36 -8.07 -19.05
CA GLU A 241 36.32 -8.91 -18.31
C GLU A 241 37.19 -9.77 -19.25
N ASN A 242 36.64 -10.22 -20.38
CA ASN A 242 37.38 -10.95 -21.42
C ASN A 242 38.35 -10.01 -22.18
N LEU A 243 37.96 -8.77 -22.49
CA LEU A 243 38.87 -7.79 -23.11
C LEU A 243 40.10 -7.48 -22.23
N LYS A 244 39.96 -7.51 -20.91
CA LYS A 244 41.07 -7.25 -19.97
C LYS A 244 42.06 -8.42 -19.84
N LYS A 245 41.70 -9.62 -20.29
CA LYS A 245 42.55 -10.82 -20.25
C LYS A 245 43.26 -11.11 -21.58
N GLY A 246 43.04 -10.28 -22.61
CA GLY A 246 43.81 -10.34 -23.86
C GLY A 246 45.26 -9.95 -23.61
N ILE A 247 46.18 -10.90 -23.77
CA ILE A 247 47.62 -10.73 -23.61
C ILE A 247 48.10 -9.59 -24.54
N PRO A 248 48.88 -8.59 -24.08
CA PRO A 248 49.48 -7.61 -24.97
C PRO A 248 50.47 -8.32 -25.92
N ASP A 249 50.27 -8.12 -27.22
CA ASP A 249 51.16 -8.62 -28.28
C ASP A 249 52.53 -7.92 -28.18
N TYR A 250 53.46 -8.53 -27.44
CA TYR A 250 54.84 -8.08 -27.34
C TYR A 250 55.60 -8.52 -28.60
N SER A 251 55.37 -7.81 -29.70
CA SER A 251 56.21 -7.88 -30.89
C SER A 251 57.56 -7.21 -30.59
N TYR A 252 58.54 -8.01 -30.19
CA TYR A 252 59.95 -7.63 -29.99
C TYR A 252 60.55 -7.09 -31.31
N LYS A 253 60.97 -5.81 -31.30
CA LYS A 253 61.78 -5.21 -32.38
C LYS A 253 63.25 -5.37 -31.98
N GLU A 254 63.92 -6.32 -32.62
CA GLU A 254 65.35 -6.58 -32.45
C GLU A 254 66.14 -5.42 -33.05
N GLY A 255 66.84 -4.61 -32.23
CA GLY A 255 67.60 -3.49 -32.78
C GLY A 255 68.28 -2.49 -31.84
N GLU A 256 68.15 -2.57 -30.51
CA GLU A 256 68.86 -1.65 -29.62
C GLU A 256 69.60 -2.42 -28.53
N SER A 257 70.82 -2.81 -28.85
CA SER A 257 71.84 -3.20 -27.87
C SER A 257 72.62 -1.96 -27.42
N LEU A 258 72.90 -1.96 -26.12
CA LEU A 258 73.59 -0.99 -25.26
C LEU A 258 74.83 -0.30 -25.85
#